data_AF-A0A6D0F741-F1
#
_entry.id   AF-A0A6D0F741-F1
#
_cell.length_a   1.000
_cell.length_b   1.000
_cell.length_c   1.000
_cell.angle_alpha   90.00
_cell.angle_beta   90.00
_cell.angle_gamma   90.00
#
_symmetry.space_group_name_H-M   'P 1'
#
loop_
_entity.id
_entity.type
_entity.pdbx_description
1 polymer ?
#
loop_
_entity_poly.entity_id
_entity_poly.type
_entity_poly.pdbx_seq_one_letter_code
_entity_poly.pdbx_strand_id
1 'polypeptide(L)'
;AGQKTEETEAAEKFVTFMEQADNIADWVMMSPGAALPVNKAVVTTATWKDNDVIKALGELPNQLIGELPNIQVFGAVGDKNFTRMGDVTGSGVVSSMVHNVTVGKADLPGTLQASQKKLDELIEQH
;
A
#
# COMPACT_ATOMS: atom_id res chain seq x y z
N ALA A 1 -4.54 -25.37 15.43
CA ALA A 1 -3.14 -25.84 15.39
C ALA A 1 -2.37 -24.90 14.48
N GLY A 2 -1.22 -24.40 14.92
CA GLY A 2 -0.37 -23.50 14.13
C GLY A 2 0.53 -24.25 13.15
N GLN A 3 1.33 -23.48 12.40
CA GLN A 3 2.35 -23.96 11.47
C GLN A 3 3.44 -24.75 12.23
N LYS A 4 3.95 -25.84 11.63
CA LYS A 4 5.04 -26.66 12.19
C LYS A 4 6.39 -25.96 12.01
N THR A 5 7.39 -26.35 12.81
CA THR A 5 8.75 -25.80 12.71
C THR A 5 9.34 -25.96 11.31
N GLU A 6 9.20 -27.14 10.69
CA GLU A 6 9.73 -27.39 9.35
C GLU A 6 9.05 -26.52 8.28
N GLU A 7 7.76 -26.22 8.47
CA GLU A 7 6.97 -25.36 7.58
C GLU A 7 7.40 -23.89 7.74
N THR A 8 7.72 -23.45 8.96
CA THR A 8 8.27 -22.12 9.23
C THR A 8 9.65 -21.94 8.59
N GLU A 9 10.56 -22.90 8.78
CA GLU A 9 11.91 -22.83 8.20
C GLU A 9 11.87 -22.83 6.67
N ALA A 10 10.98 -23.62 6.07
CA ALA A 10 10.78 -23.62 4.62
C ALA A 10 10.21 -22.27 4.12
N ALA A 11 9.27 -21.69 4.85
CA ALA A 11 8.69 -20.39 4.53
C ALA A 11 9.74 -19.26 4.60
N GLU A 12 10.58 -19.24 5.64
CA GLU A 12 11.67 -18.27 5.77
C GLU A 12 12.65 -18.36 4.59
N LYS A 13 13.11 -19.59 4.25
CA LYS A 13 13.99 -19.81 3.09
C LYS A 13 13.34 -19.34 1.78
N PHE A 14 12.04 -19.59 1.61
CA PHE A 14 11.31 -19.16 0.43
C PHE A 14 11.22 -17.63 0.35
N VAL A 15 10.90 -16.94 1.45
CA VAL A 15 10.84 -15.47 1.49
C VAL A 15 12.21 -14.88 1.18
N THR A 16 13.29 -15.37 1.81
CA THR A 16 14.66 -14.90 1.54
C THR A 16 15.09 -15.15 0.09
N PHE A 17 14.66 -16.26 -0.52
CA PHE A 17 14.87 -16.52 -1.94
C PHE A 17 14.10 -15.50 -2.80
N MET A 18 12.82 -15.26 -2.51
CA MET A 18 12.00 -14.31 -3.24
C MET A 18 12.50 -12.87 -3.12
N GLU A 19 13.12 -12.49 -2.01
CA GLU A 19 13.67 -11.14 -1.78
C GLU A 19 14.92 -10.82 -2.63
N GLN A 20 15.54 -11.82 -3.26
CA GLN A 20 16.66 -11.60 -4.17
C GLN A 20 16.21 -10.77 -5.38
N ALA A 21 17.07 -9.83 -5.80
CA ALA A 21 16.71 -8.80 -6.79
C ALA A 21 16.18 -9.37 -8.10
N ASP A 22 16.80 -10.43 -8.63
CA ASP A 22 16.37 -11.05 -9.88
C ASP A 22 15.03 -11.78 -9.73
N ASN A 23 14.85 -12.50 -8.63
CA ASN A 23 13.61 -13.25 -8.36
C ASN A 23 12.40 -12.34 -8.17
N ILE A 24 12.56 -11.23 -7.45
CA ILE A 24 11.49 -10.26 -7.26
C ILE A 24 11.27 -9.42 -8.53
N ALA A 25 12.30 -9.20 -9.37
CA ALA A 25 12.14 -8.49 -10.64
C ALA A 25 11.19 -9.22 -11.58
N ASP A 26 11.34 -10.54 -11.69
CA ASP A 26 10.42 -11.38 -12.48
C ASP A 26 8.99 -11.30 -11.94
N TRP A 27 8.83 -11.38 -10.62
CA TRP A 27 7.51 -11.26 -9.98
C TRP A 27 6.86 -9.89 -10.21
N VAL A 28 7.63 -8.81 -10.06
CA VAL A 28 7.18 -7.44 -10.30
C VAL A 28 6.69 -7.24 -11.74
N MET A 29 7.38 -7.87 -12.70
CA MET A 29 7.02 -7.81 -14.12
C MET A 29 5.80 -8.65 -14.50
N MET A 30 5.33 -9.57 -13.65
CA MET A 30 4.07 -10.30 -13.90
C MET A 30 2.83 -9.42 -13.72
N SER A 31 2.95 -8.26 -13.07
CA SER A 31 1.84 -7.31 -12.93
C SER A 31 1.66 -6.51 -14.23
N PRO A 32 0.47 -6.55 -14.88
CA PRO A 32 0.23 -5.88 -16.17
C PRO A 32 0.35 -4.34 -16.14
N GLY A 33 0.48 -3.74 -14.96
CA GLY A 33 0.76 -2.31 -14.76
C GLY A 33 2.17 -1.99 -14.28
N ALA A 34 3.07 -2.98 -14.24
CA ALA A 34 4.37 -2.95 -13.58
C ALA A 34 4.28 -2.52 -12.10
N ALA A 35 4.26 -3.48 -11.18
CA ALA A 35 4.30 -3.14 -9.76
C ALA A 35 5.55 -2.30 -9.46
N LEU A 36 5.44 -1.26 -8.64
CA LEU A 36 6.63 -0.49 -8.26
C LEU A 36 7.47 -1.32 -7.28
N PRO A 37 8.76 -1.56 -7.56
CA PRO A 37 9.59 -2.37 -6.70
C PRO A 37 9.91 -1.58 -5.42
N VAL A 38 9.56 -2.17 -4.28
CA VAL A 38 9.95 -1.65 -2.96
C VAL A 38 11.37 -2.04 -2.57
N ASN A 39 11.96 -3.02 -3.29
CA ASN A 39 13.38 -3.35 -3.20
C ASN A 39 14.18 -2.54 -4.24
N LYS A 40 15.03 -1.62 -3.75
CA LYS A 40 15.85 -0.74 -4.61
C LYS A 40 16.84 -1.47 -5.51
N ALA A 41 17.18 -2.73 -5.23
CA ALA A 41 18.07 -3.50 -6.09
C ALA A 41 17.40 -3.86 -7.44
N VAL A 42 16.08 -3.98 -7.48
CA VAL A 42 15.32 -4.38 -8.68
C VAL A 42 15.53 -3.44 -9.84
N VAL A 43 15.54 -2.12 -9.59
CA VAL A 43 15.71 -1.12 -10.65
C VAL A 43 17.08 -1.19 -11.33
N THR A 44 18.01 -1.94 -10.75
CA THR A 44 19.35 -2.14 -11.32
C THR A 44 19.45 -3.35 -12.25
N THR A 45 18.48 -4.28 -12.18
CA THR A 45 18.44 -5.53 -12.95
C THR A 45 18.17 -5.29 -14.44
N ALA A 46 18.62 -6.23 -15.29
CA ALA A 46 18.31 -6.22 -16.72
C ALA A 46 16.80 -6.41 -16.96
N THR A 47 16.16 -7.32 -16.22
CA THR A 47 14.70 -7.55 -16.27
C THR A 47 13.90 -6.27 -16.11
N TRP A 48 14.33 -5.35 -15.24
CA TRP A 48 13.70 -4.04 -15.10
C TRP A 48 14.09 -3.06 -16.19
N LYS A 49 15.38 -2.83 -16.40
CA LYS A 49 15.89 -1.78 -17.31
C LYS A 49 15.54 -2.04 -18.76
N ASP A 50 15.49 -3.30 -19.15
CA ASP A 50 15.29 -3.69 -20.55
C ASP A 50 13.82 -3.90 -20.92
N ASN A 51 12.91 -3.88 -19.95
CA ASN A 51 11.48 -4.06 -20.16
C ASN A 51 10.86 -2.94 -21.00
N ASP A 52 10.14 -3.32 -22.06
CA ASP A 52 9.55 -2.37 -23.01
C ASP A 52 8.47 -1.47 -22.39
N VAL A 53 7.70 -1.99 -21.43
CA VAL A 53 6.67 -1.20 -20.71
C VAL A 53 7.33 -0.17 -19.80
N ILE A 54 8.36 -0.57 -19.05
CA ILE A 54 9.13 0.36 -18.20
C ILE A 54 9.76 1.46 -19.05
N LYS A 55 10.38 1.12 -20.19
CA LYS A 55 10.93 2.10 -21.14
C LYS A 55 9.86 3.04 -21.68
N ALA A 56 8.68 2.53 -22.02
CA ALA A 56 7.58 3.33 -22.54
C ALA A 56 7.03 4.34 -21.51
N LEU A 57 7.16 4.06 -20.21
CA LEU A 57 6.78 4.97 -19.13
C LEU A 57 7.83 6.08 -18.88
N GLY A 58 9.00 6.00 -19.51
CA GLY A 58 10.07 7.00 -19.38
C GLY A 58 10.53 7.17 -17.93
N GLU A 59 10.55 8.40 -17.44
CA GLU A 59 11.01 8.72 -16.07
C GLU A 59 9.96 8.49 -14.98
N LEU A 60 8.70 8.26 -15.34
CA LEU A 60 7.60 8.13 -14.37
C LEU A 60 7.86 7.06 -13.29
N PRO A 61 8.35 5.85 -13.60
CA PRO A 61 8.62 4.84 -12.58
C PRO A 61 9.69 5.31 -11.58
N ASN A 62 10.74 5.98 -12.05
CA ASN A 62 11.81 6.50 -11.18
C ASN A 62 11.28 7.61 -10.27
N GLN A 63 10.44 8.50 -10.78
CA GLN A 63 9.78 9.54 -9.99
C GLN A 63 8.91 8.93 -8.89
N LEU A 64 8.06 7.96 -9.23
CA LEU A 64 7.19 7.28 -8.26
C LEU A 64 7.97 6.50 -7.21
N ILE A 65 9.06 5.83 -7.60
CA ILE A 65 9.97 5.14 -6.67
C ILE A 65 10.65 6.13 -5.71
N GLY A 66 11.03 7.31 -6.23
CA GLY A 66 11.58 8.40 -5.44
C GLY A 66 10.62 8.93 -4.36
N GLU A 67 9.31 8.83 -4.60
CA GLU A 67 8.27 9.24 -3.65
C GLU A 67 7.89 8.17 -2.62
N LEU A 68 8.34 6.91 -2.76
CA LEU A 68 8.05 5.84 -1.79
C LEU A 68 8.33 6.23 -0.33
N PRO A 69 9.44 6.93 0.02
CA PRO A 69 9.70 7.39 1.39
C PRO A 69 8.69 8.41 1.92
N ASN A 70 7.99 9.11 1.03
CA ASN A 70 6.99 10.13 1.38
C ASN A 70 5.57 9.54 1.45
N ILE A 71 5.38 8.28 1.03
CA ILE A 71 4.08 7.61 1.10
C ILE A 71 3.72 7.38 2.56
N GLN A 72 2.55 7.88 2.94
CA GLN A 72 1.93 7.57 4.22
C GLN A 72 0.85 6.51 4.00
N VAL A 73 1.01 5.38 4.68
CA VAL A 73 -0.02 4.34 4.70
C VAL A 73 -1.04 4.73 5.75
N PHE A 74 -2.30 4.93 5.34
CA PHE A 74 -3.39 5.15 6.27
C PHE A 74 -3.41 4.00 7.29
N GLY A 75 -3.59 4.29 8.58
CA GLY A 75 -3.55 3.26 9.62
C GLY A 75 -2.16 2.79 10.06
N ALA A 76 -1.07 3.31 9.51
CA ALA A 76 0.28 3.09 10.01
C ALA A 76 0.93 4.42 10.44
N VAL A 77 1.53 4.46 11.63
CA VAL A 77 2.32 5.61 12.11
C VAL A 77 3.65 5.09 12.65
N GLY A 78 4.74 5.45 11.97
CA GLY A 78 6.05 4.84 12.21
C GLY A 78 5.96 3.33 12.01
N ASP A 79 6.41 2.56 13.01
CA ASP A 79 6.40 1.09 12.97
C ASP A 79 5.10 0.47 13.52
N LYS A 80 4.10 1.30 13.87
CA LYS A 80 2.85 0.83 14.48
C LYS A 80 1.73 0.76 13.45
N ASN A 81 1.23 -0.45 13.24
CA ASN A 81 0.00 -0.71 12.49
C ASN A 81 -1.22 -0.67 13.44
N PHE A 82 -2.21 0.16 13.12
CA PHE A 82 -3.47 0.26 13.83
C PHE A 82 -4.54 -0.58 13.13
N THR A 83 -4.86 -1.73 13.70
CA THR A 83 -5.88 -2.66 13.15
C THR A 83 -7.27 -2.00 13.02
N ARG A 84 -7.55 -0.99 13.86
CA ARG A 84 -8.76 -0.14 13.79
C ARG A 84 -8.95 0.54 12.42
N MET A 85 -7.91 0.65 11.61
CA MET A 85 -8.04 1.08 10.21
C MET A 85 -9.05 0.23 9.43
N GLY A 86 -9.13 -1.07 9.70
CA GLY A 86 -10.10 -1.96 9.07
C GLY A 86 -11.54 -1.51 9.35
N ASP A 87 -11.85 -1.20 10.61
CA ASP A 87 -13.15 -0.69 11.03
C ASP A 87 -13.45 0.66 10.37
N VAL A 88 -12.48 1.59 10.38
CA VAL A 88 -12.61 2.91 9.74
C VAL A 88 -12.88 2.79 8.24
N THR A 89 -12.12 1.95 7.53
CA THR A 89 -12.29 1.74 6.09
C THR A 89 -13.62 1.06 5.80
N GLY A 90 -13.98 0.03 6.57
CA GLY A 90 -15.24 -0.71 6.43
C GLY A 90 -16.48 0.13 6.72
N SER A 91 -16.37 1.15 7.59
CA SER A 91 -17.49 2.05 7.91
C SER A 91 -17.94 2.91 6.72
N GLY A 92 -17.08 3.14 5.73
CA GLY A 92 -17.35 4.04 4.60
C GLY A 92 -17.50 5.52 5.00
N VAL A 93 -17.15 5.92 6.23
CA VAL A 93 -17.29 7.30 6.70
C VAL A 93 -16.42 8.26 5.87
N VAL A 94 -15.15 7.89 5.62
CA VAL A 94 -14.22 8.73 4.86
C VAL A 94 -14.66 8.88 3.39
N SER A 95 -15.09 7.80 2.73
CA SER A 95 -15.56 7.86 1.34
C SER A 95 -16.84 8.68 1.21
N SER A 96 -17.77 8.52 2.15
CA SER A 96 -19.02 9.29 2.20
C SER A 96 -18.76 10.78 2.45
N MET A 97 -17.82 11.11 3.34
CA MET A 97 -17.40 12.49 3.60
C MET A 97 -16.88 13.15 2.32
N VAL A 98 -15.94 12.51 1.62
CA VAL A 98 -15.38 13.02 0.36
C VAL A 98 -16.47 13.19 -0.69
N HIS A 99 -17.33 12.18 -0.86
CA HIS A 99 -18.44 12.25 -1.81
C HIS A 99 -19.39 13.42 -1.49
N ASN A 100 -19.81 13.57 -0.24
CA ASN A 100 -20.76 14.60 0.16
C ASN A 100 -20.23 16.01 -0.09
N VAL A 101 -18.95 16.26 0.18
CA VAL A 101 -18.34 17.57 -0.08
C VAL A 101 -18.15 17.82 -1.58
N THR A 102 -17.60 16.84 -2.31
CA THR A 102 -17.16 17.06 -3.70
C THR A 102 -18.31 16.94 -4.72
N VAL A 103 -19.20 15.96 -4.54
CA VAL A 103 -20.32 15.67 -5.45
C VAL A 103 -21.63 16.17 -4.86
N GLY A 104 -21.87 15.89 -3.58
CA GLY A 104 -23.10 16.28 -2.87
C GLY A 104 -23.20 17.78 -2.57
N LYS A 105 -22.11 18.53 -2.75
CA LYS A 105 -21.99 19.97 -2.45
C LYS A 105 -22.42 20.32 -1.02
N ALA A 106 -22.26 19.39 -0.08
CA ALA A 106 -22.49 19.64 1.33
C ALA A 106 -21.45 20.63 1.87
N ASP A 107 -21.82 21.34 2.94
CA ASP A 107 -20.92 22.24 3.64
C ASP A 107 -19.68 21.50 4.18
N LEU A 108 -18.50 22.04 3.92
CA LEU A 108 -17.24 21.39 4.27
C LEU A 108 -17.04 21.30 5.80
N PRO A 109 -17.05 22.41 6.57
CA PRO A 109 -16.91 22.36 8.03
C PRO A 109 -17.89 21.40 8.72
N GLY A 110 -19.18 21.48 8.38
CA GLY A 110 -20.22 20.63 8.98
C GLY A 110 -20.05 19.16 8.63
N THR A 111 -19.70 18.85 7.38
CA THR A 111 -19.46 17.48 6.94
C THR A 111 -18.22 16.88 7.59
N LEU A 112 -17.15 17.66 7.77
CA LEU A 112 -15.96 17.24 8.49
C LEU A 112 -16.27 16.93 9.96
N GLN A 113 -16.97 17.84 10.66
CA GLN A 113 -17.30 17.65 12.06
C GLN A 113 -18.20 16.43 12.30
N ALA A 114 -19.22 16.24 11.46
CA ALA A 114 -20.11 15.09 11.55
C ALA A 114 -19.38 13.77 11.26
N SER A 115 -18.47 13.76 10.29
CA SER A 115 -17.67 12.59 9.94
C SER A 115 -16.67 12.25 11.04
N GLN A 116 -16.00 13.24 11.61
CA GLN A 116 -15.09 13.06 12.74
C GLN A 116 -15.83 12.44 13.93
N LYS A 117 -17.00 12.97 14.29
CA LYS A 117 -17.82 12.42 15.37
C LYS A 117 -18.16 10.93 15.16
N LYS A 118 -18.53 10.55 13.93
CA LYS A 118 -18.79 9.13 13.61
C LYS A 118 -17.56 8.25 13.76
N LEU A 119 -16.37 8.77 13.43
CA LEU A 119 -15.12 8.05 13.63
C LEU A 119 -14.77 7.92 15.12
N ASP A 120 -14.94 8.99 15.90
CA ASP A 120 -14.72 8.98 17.36
C ASP A 120 -15.64 7.94 18.03
N GLU A 121 -16.94 7.95 17.71
CA GLU A 121 -17.90 6.95 18.20
C GLU A 121 -17.55 5.53 17.77
N LEU A 122 -16.97 5.33 16.59
CA LEU A 122 -16.56 4.02 16.09
C LEU A 122 -15.35 3.48 16.86
N ILE A 123 -14.35 4.33 17.12
CA ILE A 123 -13.13 3.90 17.82
C ILE A 123 -13.36 3.71 19.34
N GLU A 124 -14.37 4.37 19.92
CA GLU A 124 -14.77 4.21 21.32
C GLU A 124 -15.54 2.92 21.61
N GLN A 125 -16.08 2.22 20.60
CA GLN A 125 -16.93 1.04 20.81
C GLN A 125 -16.21 -0.17 21.42
N HIS A 126 -14.88 -0.15 21.59
CA HIS A 126 -14.08 -1.27 22.11
C HIS A 126 -12.76 -0.85 22.76
#